data_AF-A0A4V4GPW1-F1
#
_entry.id   AF-A0A4V4GPW1-F1
#
_cell.length_a   1.000
_cell.length_b   1.000
_cell.length_c   1.000
_cell.angle_alpha   90.00
_cell.angle_beta   90.00
_cell.angle_gamma   90.00
#
_symmetry.space_group_name_H-M   'P 1'
#
loop_
_entity.id
_entity.type
_entity.pdbx_description
1 polymer ?
#
loop_
_entity_poly.entity_id
_entity_poly.type
_entity_poly.pdbx_seq_one_letter_code
_entity_poly.pdbx_strand_id
1 'polypeptide(L)'
;MINMQPCFPTREEYSLTYFNFIQNINICISEIYNTFNSRKIKSIFNNSKIVIFTNKIWHEFINEPEEELDLKILNQSSSAYAYALRVLYLHLSNHHQRPNQGIYTDDHVAVQSILLCLQSVFNDPVFLSKLDNTRRSQQKSRDSLYQYATDLKHIYRKLMVVRVDFGYNQFVSKTVLPQRRIEDDWERQLQYVQKNFADSFVGYAVKFEHGKDKGLHAHSVFFFDGNVVCNDAKIGRILGEYWEHLVTDDLGLHFNCNTSDHKASLLVCGLGTFTGREQAFRDGMWIIADYLSKPDAMVRLLLPERTKIFRRGYLNYWQQLKLTNRLAMPCTASVEFTTLS
;
A
#
# COMPACT_ATOMS: atom_id res chain seq x y z
N MET A 1 -7.51 49.17 25.55
CA MET A 1 -8.15 47.84 25.56
C MET A 1 -8.37 47.43 24.12
N ILE A 2 -7.60 46.46 23.64
CA ILE A 2 -7.66 45.95 22.27
C ILE A 2 -8.86 45.00 22.21
N ASN A 3 -9.79 45.30 21.32
CA ASN A 3 -10.97 44.49 21.08
C ASN A 3 -10.55 43.27 20.25
N MET A 4 -10.32 42.12 20.90
CA MET A 4 -10.08 40.86 20.20
C MET A 4 -11.42 40.29 19.75
N GLN A 5 -11.79 40.53 18.49
CA GLN A 5 -12.75 39.66 17.81
C GLN A 5 -12.05 38.32 17.51
N PRO A 6 -12.70 37.17 17.70
CA PRO A 6 -12.15 35.90 17.24
C PRO A 6 -12.05 35.95 15.70
N CYS A 7 -10.82 35.80 15.21
CA CYS A 7 -10.53 35.66 13.79
C CYS A 7 -11.14 34.32 13.34
N PHE A 8 -12.31 34.36 12.72
CA PHE A 8 -12.82 33.20 11.99
C PHE A 8 -12.00 33.07 10.70
N PRO A 9 -11.42 31.89 10.42
CA PRO A 9 -10.68 31.67 9.18
C PRO A 9 -11.60 31.90 7.98
N THR A 10 -11.12 32.70 7.03
CA THR A 10 -11.82 32.99 5.77
C THR A 10 -11.97 31.73 4.94
N ARG A 11 -13.10 31.64 4.21
CA ARG A 11 -13.61 30.51 3.41
C ARG A 11 -12.67 29.88 2.37
N GLU A 12 -11.46 30.43 2.19
CA GLU A 12 -10.40 29.92 1.32
C GLU A 12 -9.46 28.92 2.02
N GLU A 13 -9.56 28.73 3.33
CA GLU A 13 -8.74 27.76 4.05
C GLU A 13 -9.28 26.33 3.89
N TYR A 14 -8.79 25.66 2.83
CA TYR A 14 -8.89 24.24 2.50
C TYR A 14 -10.28 23.75 2.07
N SER A 15 -10.70 24.11 0.84
CA SER A 15 -11.69 23.27 0.15
C SER A 15 -11.16 21.84 0.08
N LEU A 16 -11.93 20.89 0.64
CA LEU A 16 -11.59 19.48 0.56
C LEU A 16 -11.45 19.10 -0.91
N THR A 17 -10.33 18.51 -1.31
CA THR A 17 -10.23 17.97 -2.67
C THR A 17 -11.14 16.75 -2.77
N TYR A 18 -11.64 16.47 -3.98
CA TYR A 18 -12.37 15.25 -4.29
C TYR A 18 -11.71 13.98 -3.71
N PHE A 19 -10.38 13.90 -3.76
CA PHE A 19 -9.62 12.77 -3.23
C PHE A 19 -9.53 12.75 -1.71
N ASN A 20 -9.34 13.91 -1.07
CA ASN A 20 -9.28 14.00 0.38
C ASN A 20 -10.60 13.53 1.00
N PHE A 21 -11.74 13.92 0.41
CA PHE A 21 -13.07 13.47 0.81
C PHE A 21 -13.20 11.95 0.80
N ILE A 22 -12.92 11.32 -0.34
CA ILE A 22 -12.99 9.87 -0.51
C ILE A 22 -12.04 9.16 0.48
N GLN A 23 -10.82 9.68 0.65
CA GLN A 23 -9.83 9.07 1.54
C GLN A 23 -10.28 9.15 3.01
N ASN A 24 -10.74 10.31 3.46
CA ASN A 24 -11.17 10.53 4.84
C ASN A 24 -12.38 9.65 5.19
N ILE A 25 -13.38 9.58 4.30
CA ILE A 25 -14.55 8.72 4.55
C ILE A 25 -14.15 7.24 4.53
N ASN A 26 -13.31 6.79 3.60
CA ASN A 26 -12.87 5.39 3.57
C ASN A 26 -12.11 4.98 4.85
N ILE A 27 -11.26 5.87 5.39
CA ILE A 27 -10.61 5.65 6.69
C ILE A 27 -11.66 5.48 7.78
N CYS A 28 -12.65 6.36 7.84
CA CYS A 28 -13.71 6.27 8.85
C CYS A 28 -14.53 4.98 8.72
N ILE A 29 -14.99 4.62 7.50
CA ILE A 29 -15.73 3.37 7.25
C ILE A 29 -14.90 2.15 7.68
N SER A 30 -13.61 2.11 7.33
CA SER A 30 -12.70 1.03 7.72
C SER A 30 -12.55 0.93 9.24
N GLU A 31 -12.36 2.05 9.94
CA GLU A 31 -12.26 2.07 11.41
C GLU A 31 -13.56 1.63 12.10
N ILE A 32 -14.71 2.04 11.58
CA ILE A 32 -16.03 1.62 12.07
C ILE A 32 -16.19 0.12 11.84
N TYR A 33 -15.91 -0.40 10.64
CA TYR A 33 -16.01 -1.82 10.33
C TYR A 33 -15.09 -2.67 11.22
N ASN A 34 -13.82 -2.28 11.37
CA ASN A 34 -12.86 -2.99 12.22
C ASN A 34 -13.32 -3.02 13.69
N THR A 35 -13.90 -1.92 14.18
CA THR A 35 -14.44 -1.84 15.54
C THR A 35 -15.70 -2.71 15.71
N PHE A 36 -16.59 -2.69 14.71
CA PHE A 36 -17.80 -3.50 14.67
C PHE A 36 -17.48 -5.01 14.66
N ASN A 37 -16.56 -5.43 13.79
CA ASN A 37 -16.21 -6.82 13.56
C ASN A 37 -15.36 -7.42 14.69
N SER A 38 -14.33 -6.71 15.17
CA SER A 38 -13.40 -7.22 16.20
C SER A 38 -14.08 -7.58 17.52
N ARG A 39 -15.19 -6.90 17.85
CA ARG A 39 -15.94 -7.08 19.09
C ARG A 39 -17.25 -7.86 18.91
N LYS A 40 -17.52 -8.40 17.70
CA LYS A 40 -18.80 -9.04 17.33
C LYS A 40 -20.00 -8.20 17.80
N ILE A 41 -19.91 -6.89 17.61
CA ILE A 41 -20.90 -5.95 18.11
C ILE A 41 -22.21 -6.19 17.36
N LYS A 42 -23.31 -6.40 18.09
CA LYS A 42 -24.63 -6.57 17.48
C LYS A 42 -25.25 -5.23 17.03
N SER A 43 -24.77 -4.11 17.57
CA SER A 43 -25.34 -2.78 17.35
C SER A 43 -24.28 -1.68 17.56
N ILE A 44 -24.14 -0.78 16.59
CA ILE A 44 -23.10 0.24 16.56
C ILE A 44 -23.41 1.50 17.40
N PHE A 45 -24.65 1.67 17.87
CA PHE A 45 -25.14 2.94 18.47
C PHE A 45 -24.47 3.32 19.81
N ASN A 46 -23.97 2.36 20.57
CA ASN A 46 -23.44 2.61 21.92
C ASN A 46 -21.92 2.65 22.01
N ASN A 47 -21.21 2.57 20.88
CA ASN A 47 -19.75 2.53 20.88
C ASN A 47 -19.17 3.92 20.58
N SER A 48 -18.54 4.53 21.58
CA SER A 48 -17.96 5.88 21.48
C SER A 48 -16.98 6.04 20.31
N LYS A 49 -16.16 5.01 20.02
CA LYS A 49 -15.23 5.04 18.87
C LYS A 49 -16.01 5.09 17.55
N ILE A 50 -17.05 4.27 17.40
CA ILE A 50 -17.89 4.28 16.19
C ILE A 50 -18.61 5.62 16.03
N VAL A 51 -19.17 6.16 17.11
CA VAL A 51 -19.82 7.48 17.10
C VAL A 51 -18.84 8.58 16.68
N ILE A 52 -17.60 8.58 17.18
CA ILE A 52 -16.57 9.56 16.78
C ILE A 52 -16.30 9.50 15.27
N PHE A 53 -16.09 8.31 14.70
CA PHE A 53 -15.83 8.20 13.26
C PHE A 53 -17.07 8.52 12.41
N THR A 54 -18.27 8.25 12.92
CA THR A 54 -19.51 8.60 12.24
C THR A 54 -19.72 10.11 12.20
N ASN A 55 -19.42 10.82 13.30
CA ASN A 55 -19.42 12.29 13.30
C ASN A 55 -18.41 12.85 12.30
N LYS A 56 -17.23 12.24 12.17
CA LYS A 56 -16.25 12.65 11.14
C LYS A 56 -16.82 12.47 9.74
N ILE A 57 -17.47 11.34 9.44
CA ILE A 57 -18.15 11.14 8.14
C ILE A 57 -19.16 12.25 7.89
N TRP A 58 -19.99 12.57 8.89
CA TRP A 58 -20.98 13.65 8.77
C TRP A 58 -20.31 15.00 8.48
N HIS A 59 -19.27 15.36 9.22
CA HIS A 59 -18.51 16.59 8.99
C HIS A 59 -17.84 16.65 7.61
N GLU A 60 -17.28 15.54 7.12
CA GLU A 60 -16.71 15.48 5.77
C GLU A 60 -17.80 15.63 4.70
N PHE A 61 -19.00 15.07 4.92
CA PHE A 61 -20.14 15.21 4.01
C PHE A 61 -20.71 16.63 3.96
N ILE A 62 -20.84 17.28 5.12
CA ILE A 62 -21.24 18.71 5.21
C ILE A 62 -20.27 19.59 4.42
N ASN A 63 -18.97 19.30 4.53
CA ASN A 63 -17.89 20.04 3.89
C ASN A 63 -17.40 19.35 2.61
N GLU A 64 -18.28 18.59 1.94
CA GLU A 64 -17.91 17.94 0.68
C GLU A 64 -17.52 19.00 -0.37
N PRO A 65 -16.66 18.64 -1.34
CA PRO A 65 -16.30 19.53 -2.44
C PRO A 65 -17.57 19.97 -3.20
N GLU A 66 -17.56 21.18 -3.81
CA GLU A 66 -18.70 21.67 -4.60
C GLU A 66 -19.03 20.77 -5.81
N GLU A 67 -18.01 20.09 -6.36
CA GLU A 67 -18.19 19.08 -7.39
C GLU A 67 -18.74 17.78 -6.79
N GLU A 68 -19.88 17.32 -7.32
CA GLU A 68 -20.52 16.08 -6.89
C GLU A 68 -19.62 14.86 -7.10
N LEU A 69 -19.71 13.89 -6.19
CA LEU A 69 -18.95 12.65 -6.26
C LEU A 69 -19.26 11.86 -7.54
N ASP A 70 -18.27 11.63 -8.42
CA ASP A 70 -18.46 10.80 -9.61
C ASP A 70 -18.57 9.31 -9.20
N LEU A 71 -19.82 8.87 -9.09
CA LEU A 71 -20.16 7.50 -8.73
C LEU A 71 -19.64 6.46 -9.75
N LYS A 72 -19.28 6.85 -10.97
CA LYS A 72 -18.70 5.93 -11.96
C LYS A 72 -17.37 5.34 -11.47
N ILE A 73 -16.54 6.16 -10.82
CA ILE A 73 -15.24 5.74 -10.27
C ILE A 73 -15.45 4.70 -9.17
N LEU A 74 -16.48 4.87 -8.33
CA LEU A 74 -16.82 3.89 -7.29
C LEU A 74 -17.42 2.60 -7.85
N ASN A 75 -18.24 2.69 -8.89
CA ASN A 75 -18.86 1.53 -9.54
C ASN A 75 -17.84 0.58 -10.18
N GLN A 76 -16.77 1.14 -10.74
CA GLN A 76 -15.69 0.36 -11.35
C GLN A 76 -14.75 -0.28 -10.30
N SER A 77 -14.81 0.18 -9.05
CA SER A 77 -13.92 -0.30 -8.00
C SER A 77 -14.33 -1.67 -7.46
N SER A 78 -13.34 -2.57 -7.39
CA SER A 78 -13.49 -3.86 -6.72
C SER A 78 -13.44 -3.74 -5.19
N SER A 79 -13.17 -2.55 -4.64
CA SER A 79 -13.03 -2.32 -3.19
C SER A 79 -14.36 -2.44 -2.45
N ALA A 80 -14.35 -3.15 -1.32
CA ALA A 80 -15.49 -3.20 -0.40
C ALA A 80 -15.81 -1.81 0.19
N TYR A 81 -14.78 -1.02 0.49
CA TYR A 81 -14.95 0.33 1.03
C TYR A 81 -15.47 1.32 -0.01
N ALA A 82 -15.10 1.16 -1.28
CA ALA A 82 -15.71 1.96 -2.35
C ALA A 82 -17.21 1.65 -2.52
N TYR A 83 -17.60 0.37 -2.35
CA TYR A 83 -19.02 -0.02 -2.31
C TYR A 83 -19.74 0.65 -1.12
N ALA A 84 -19.16 0.57 0.08
CA ALA A 84 -19.73 1.18 1.27
C ALA A 84 -19.88 2.70 1.13
N LEU A 85 -18.83 3.38 0.64
CA LEU A 85 -18.86 4.81 0.35
C LEU A 85 -19.97 5.17 -0.63
N ARG A 86 -20.14 4.40 -1.71
CA ARG A 86 -21.21 4.62 -2.69
C ARG A 86 -22.60 4.53 -2.06
N VAL A 87 -22.86 3.46 -1.31
CA VAL A 87 -24.18 3.25 -0.67
C VAL A 87 -24.45 4.36 0.33
N LEU A 88 -23.45 4.72 1.13
CA LEU A 88 -23.54 5.79 2.11
C LEU A 88 -23.78 7.17 1.44
N TYR A 89 -23.07 7.47 0.36
CA TYR A 89 -23.21 8.73 -0.37
C TYR A 89 -24.63 8.90 -0.94
N LEU A 90 -25.17 7.84 -1.56
CA LEU A 90 -26.53 7.83 -2.08
C LEU A 90 -27.56 7.98 -0.94
N HIS A 91 -27.34 7.29 0.18
CA HIS A 91 -28.20 7.41 1.37
C HIS A 91 -28.23 8.84 1.90
N LEU A 92 -27.05 9.45 2.09
CA LEU A 92 -26.96 10.82 2.58
C LEU A 92 -27.59 11.82 1.62
N SER A 93 -27.30 11.71 0.32
CA SER A 93 -27.83 12.62 -0.71
C SER A 93 -29.35 12.54 -0.88
N ASN A 94 -29.95 11.37 -0.66
CA ASN A 94 -31.41 11.19 -0.76
C ASN A 94 -32.17 11.61 0.50
N HIS A 95 -31.52 11.56 1.68
CA HIS A 95 -32.19 11.73 2.97
C HIS A 95 -31.80 13.00 3.73
N HIS A 96 -30.68 13.65 3.38
CA HIS A 96 -30.17 14.83 4.07
C HIS A 96 -29.80 15.88 3.03
N GLN A 97 -30.34 17.08 3.18
CA GLN A 97 -30.00 18.18 2.29
C GLN A 97 -28.67 18.82 2.70
N ARG A 98 -27.92 19.30 1.71
CA ARG A 98 -26.63 19.94 1.93
C ARG A 98 -26.81 21.27 2.67
N PRO A 99 -25.91 21.65 3.60
CA PRO A 99 -25.92 22.99 4.20
C PRO A 99 -25.83 24.11 3.15
N ASN A 100 -25.14 23.84 2.04
CA ASN A 100 -25.00 24.74 0.88
C ASN A 100 -26.32 24.91 0.10
N GLN A 101 -27.36 24.14 0.45
CA GLN A 101 -28.71 24.17 -0.11
C GLN A 101 -29.77 24.62 0.92
N GLY A 102 -29.36 25.02 2.14
CA GLY A 102 -30.21 25.80 3.04
C GLY A 102 -31.15 25.03 3.98
N ILE A 103 -30.93 23.74 4.25
CA ILE A 103 -31.69 23.00 5.29
C ILE A 103 -30.74 22.40 6.33
N TYR A 104 -31.06 22.67 7.59
CA TYR A 104 -30.39 22.12 8.78
C TYR A 104 -31.03 20.78 9.14
N THR A 105 -30.33 19.66 8.94
CA THR A 105 -30.66 18.40 9.60
C THR A 105 -30.03 18.39 10.99
N ASP A 106 -30.79 17.96 12.00
CA ASP A 106 -30.26 17.67 13.34
C ASP A 106 -29.08 16.69 13.22
N ASP A 107 -27.89 17.10 13.68
CA ASP A 107 -26.66 16.30 13.65
C ASP A 107 -26.90 14.90 14.26
N HIS A 108 -27.72 14.80 15.30
CA HIS A 108 -28.05 13.51 15.90
C HIS A 108 -28.83 12.61 14.94
N VAL A 109 -29.77 13.17 14.18
CA VAL A 109 -30.55 12.43 13.18
C VAL A 109 -29.65 11.98 12.03
N ALA A 110 -28.77 12.87 11.55
CA ALA A 110 -27.82 12.53 10.49
C ALA A 110 -26.85 11.42 10.91
N VAL A 111 -26.24 11.55 12.09
CA VAL A 111 -25.34 10.54 12.66
C VAL A 111 -26.06 9.21 12.86
N GLN A 112 -27.29 9.21 13.40
CA GLN A 112 -28.10 8.01 13.56
C GLN A 112 -28.39 7.33 12.21
N SER A 113 -28.66 8.13 11.18
CA SER A 113 -28.94 7.66 9.82
C SER A 113 -27.71 7.03 9.16
N ILE A 114 -26.53 7.65 9.31
CA ILE A 114 -25.24 7.09 8.84
C ILE A 114 -24.97 5.75 9.51
N LEU A 115 -25.17 5.65 10.82
CA LEU A 115 -25.01 4.40 11.55
C LEU A 115 -25.91 3.32 10.95
N LEU A 116 -27.23 3.54 10.87
CA LEU A 116 -28.16 2.57 10.31
C LEU A 116 -27.75 2.10 8.90
N CYS A 117 -27.33 3.03 8.04
CA CYS A 117 -26.82 2.74 6.70
C CYS A 117 -25.58 1.83 6.76
N LEU A 118 -24.56 2.19 7.53
CA LEU A 118 -23.33 1.40 7.65
C LEU A 118 -23.57 0.02 8.28
N GLN A 119 -24.48 -0.09 9.26
CA GLN A 119 -24.87 -1.38 9.81
C GLN A 119 -25.51 -2.28 8.75
N SER A 120 -26.35 -1.73 7.87
CA SER A 120 -26.90 -2.47 6.74
C SER A 120 -25.80 -2.91 5.77
N VAL A 121 -24.92 -1.99 5.36
CA VAL A 121 -23.80 -2.27 4.44
C VAL A 121 -22.86 -3.35 4.99
N PHE A 122 -22.52 -3.35 6.27
CA PHE A 122 -21.60 -4.33 6.84
C PHE A 122 -22.18 -5.74 6.93
N ASN A 123 -23.51 -5.87 6.86
CA ASN A 123 -24.20 -7.15 6.78
C ASN A 123 -24.61 -7.51 5.34
N ASP A 124 -24.31 -6.66 4.36
CA ASP A 124 -24.62 -6.89 2.96
C ASP A 124 -23.72 -7.98 2.35
N PRO A 125 -24.29 -9.04 1.76
CA PRO A 125 -23.52 -10.09 1.07
C PRO A 125 -22.55 -9.55 0.00
N VAL A 126 -22.88 -8.45 -0.69
CA VAL A 126 -22.01 -7.83 -1.71
C VAL A 126 -20.76 -7.22 -1.07
N PHE A 127 -20.93 -6.51 0.05
CA PHE A 127 -19.81 -5.92 0.78
C PHE A 127 -18.88 -7.02 1.33
N LEU A 128 -19.46 -8.04 1.97
CA LEU A 128 -18.70 -9.16 2.53
C LEU A 128 -17.94 -9.94 1.45
N SER A 129 -18.58 -10.21 0.30
CA SER A 129 -17.93 -10.85 -0.83
C SER A 129 -16.74 -10.05 -1.37
N LYS A 130 -16.88 -8.72 -1.51
CA LYS A 130 -15.77 -7.83 -1.94
C LYS A 130 -14.62 -7.84 -0.93
N LEU A 131 -14.92 -7.90 0.38
CA LEU A 131 -13.90 -7.98 1.42
C LEU A 131 -13.13 -9.30 1.35
N ASP A 132 -13.84 -10.43 1.21
CA ASP A 132 -13.23 -11.74 1.05
C ASP A 132 -12.39 -11.85 -0.22
N ASN A 133 -12.86 -11.28 -1.33
CA ASN A 133 -12.09 -11.20 -2.58
C ASN A 133 -10.79 -10.42 -2.39
N THR A 134 -10.86 -9.30 -1.68
CA THR A 134 -9.68 -8.47 -1.35
C THR A 134 -8.69 -9.26 -0.51
N ARG A 135 -9.15 -9.95 0.54
CA ARG A 135 -8.32 -10.81 1.40
C ARG A 135 -7.65 -11.94 0.61
N ARG A 136 -8.41 -12.66 -0.24
CA ARG A 136 -7.87 -13.72 -1.09
C ARG A 136 -6.84 -13.20 -2.09
N SER A 137 -7.09 -12.02 -2.68
CA SER A 137 -6.14 -11.38 -3.60
C SER A 137 -4.84 -10.97 -2.91
N GLN A 138 -4.92 -10.44 -1.69
CA GLN A 138 -3.75 -10.12 -0.87
C GLN A 138 -2.95 -11.39 -0.59
N GLN A 139 -3.60 -12.44 -0.08
CA GLN A 139 -2.96 -13.72 0.22
C GLN A 139 -2.25 -14.31 -1.01
N LYS A 140 -2.93 -14.33 -2.17
CA LYS A 140 -2.33 -14.80 -3.42
C LYS A 140 -1.09 -13.99 -3.81
N SER A 141 -1.12 -12.66 -3.63
CA SER A 141 0.01 -11.79 -3.98
C SER A 141 1.19 -11.99 -3.03
N ARG A 142 0.93 -12.09 -1.72
CA ARG A 142 1.94 -12.40 -0.70
C ARG A 142 2.59 -13.75 -0.97
N ASP A 143 1.79 -14.80 -1.05
CA ASP A 143 2.28 -16.17 -1.20
C ASP A 143 3.07 -16.29 -2.51
N SER A 144 2.61 -15.61 -3.57
CA SER A 144 3.35 -15.53 -4.83
C SER A 144 4.69 -14.79 -4.72
N LEU A 145 4.79 -13.70 -3.97
CA LEU A 145 6.04 -12.97 -3.77
C LEU A 145 7.01 -13.76 -2.89
N TYR A 146 6.50 -14.35 -1.81
CA TYR A 146 7.27 -15.17 -0.90
C TYR A 146 7.87 -16.39 -1.63
N GLN A 147 7.06 -17.09 -2.44
CA GLN A 147 7.55 -18.21 -3.24
C GLN A 147 8.59 -17.74 -4.26
N TYR A 148 8.34 -16.63 -4.96
CA TYR A 148 9.29 -16.07 -5.92
C TYR A 148 10.66 -15.75 -5.29
N ALA A 149 10.67 -15.10 -4.12
CA ALA A 149 11.90 -14.82 -3.39
C ALA A 149 12.59 -16.09 -2.88
N THR A 150 11.80 -17.08 -2.45
CA THR A 150 12.31 -18.40 -2.03
C THR A 150 12.99 -19.12 -3.20
N ASP A 151 12.38 -19.12 -4.39
CA ASP A 151 12.96 -19.70 -5.60
C ASP A 151 14.26 -18.99 -6.01
N LEU A 152 14.29 -17.66 -5.98
CA LEU A 152 15.52 -16.89 -6.17
C LEU A 152 16.59 -17.30 -5.15
N LYS A 153 16.21 -17.52 -3.88
CA LYS A 153 17.15 -17.97 -2.86
C LYS A 153 17.65 -19.40 -3.09
N HIS A 154 16.84 -20.27 -3.71
CA HIS A 154 17.28 -21.60 -4.14
C HIS A 154 18.31 -21.51 -5.26
N ILE A 155 18.12 -20.61 -6.23
CA ILE A 155 19.01 -20.41 -7.37
C ILE A 155 20.32 -19.74 -6.95
N TYR A 156 20.25 -18.65 -6.18
CA TYR A 156 21.39 -17.82 -5.80
C TYR A 156 21.85 -18.12 -4.38
N ARG A 157 23.03 -18.74 -4.26
CA ARG A 157 23.61 -19.13 -2.96
C ARG A 157 23.74 -17.94 -2.02
N LYS A 158 24.14 -16.78 -2.53
CA LYS A 158 24.19 -15.52 -1.80
C LYS A 158 23.18 -14.57 -2.44
N LEU A 159 22.05 -14.32 -1.78
CA LEU A 159 20.99 -13.47 -2.29
C LEU A 159 20.97 -12.19 -1.47
N MET A 160 21.05 -11.04 -2.13
CA MET A 160 20.93 -9.74 -1.51
C MET A 160 19.52 -9.17 -1.75
N VAL A 161 18.87 -8.73 -0.68
CA VAL A 161 17.55 -8.10 -0.69
C VAL A 161 17.70 -6.62 -0.34
N VAL A 162 17.38 -5.75 -1.30
CA VAL A 162 17.42 -4.30 -1.15
C VAL A 162 16.01 -3.75 -1.27
N ARG A 163 15.53 -3.04 -0.26
CA ARG A 163 14.23 -2.35 -0.28
C ARG A 163 14.45 -0.85 -0.30
N VAL A 164 13.85 -0.21 -1.30
CA VAL A 164 13.83 1.25 -1.42
C VAL A 164 12.39 1.67 -1.66
N ASP A 165 11.93 2.62 -0.85
CA ASP A 165 10.62 3.23 -1.04
C ASP A 165 10.83 4.55 -1.79
N PHE A 166 10.18 4.69 -2.94
CA PHE A 166 10.30 5.83 -3.85
C PHE A 166 9.04 6.68 -3.80
N GLY A 167 9.18 7.99 -3.78
CA GLY A 167 8.04 8.90 -3.78
C GLY A 167 8.40 10.26 -4.36
N TYR A 168 7.50 11.21 -4.18
CA TYR A 168 7.73 12.61 -4.56
C TYR A 168 7.84 13.47 -3.30
N ASN A 169 8.50 14.62 -3.44
CA ASN A 169 8.56 15.59 -2.36
C ASN A 169 7.16 16.08 -1.95
N GLN A 170 7.05 16.64 -0.74
CA GLN A 170 5.76 16.98 -0.13
C GLN A 170 4.94 17.98 -0.94
N PHE A 171 5.59 18.86 -1.72
CA PHE A 171 4.91 19.81 -2.59
C PHE A 171 4.33 19.10 -3.81
N VAL A 172 5.13 18.25 -4.46
CA VAL A 172 4.75 17.52 -5.68
C VAL A 172 3.74 16.41 -5.38
N SER A 173 3.86 15.75 -4.23
CA SER A 173 2.99 14.64 -3.83
C SER A 173 1.50 15.01 -3.73
N LYS A 174 1.21 16.31 -3.54
CA LYS A 174 -0.14 16.87 -3.45
C LYS A 174 -0.69 17.36 -4.80
N THR A 175 0.08 17.25 -5.88
CA THR A 175 -0.33 17.65 -7.24
C THR A 175 -0.85 16.46 -8.04
N VAL A 176 -1.36 16.71 -9.25
CA VAL A 176 -1.75 15.64 -10.21
C VAL A 176 -0.54 14.95 -10.87
N LEU A 177 0.67 15.48 -10.72
CA LEU A 177 1.85 15.00 -11.43
C LEU A 177 2.18 13.53 -11.11
N PRO A 178 2.24 13.08 -9.83
CA PRO A 178 2.48 11.68 -9.50
C PRO A 178 1.50 10.72 -10.18
N GLN A 179 0.22 11.07 -10.27
CA GLN A 179 -0.81 10.25 -10.91
C GLN A 179 -0.53 10.01 -12.40
N ARG A 180 0.10 10.99 -13.06
CA ARG A 180 0.46 10.91 -14.48
C ARG A 180 1.79 10.18 -14.71
N ARG A 181 2.78 10.40 -13.84
CA ARG A 181 4.17 9.99 -14.09
C ARG A 181 4.65 8.74 -13.34
N ILE A 182 4.09 8.37 -12.19
CA ILE A 182 4.78 7.43 -11.27
C ILE A 182 5.12 6.07 -11.89
N GLU A 183 4.29 5.55 -12.78
CA GLU A 183 4.59 4.26 -13.41
C GLU A 183 5.66 4.41 -14.48
N ASP A 184 5.66 5.51 -15.25
CA ASP A 184 6.68 5.77 -16.26
C ASP A 184 8.03 6.03 -15.60
N ASP A 185 8.02 6.79 -14.50
CA ASP A 185 9.16 7.02 -13.63
C ASP A 185 9.66 5.67 -13.03
N TRP A 186 8.75 4.80 -12.59
CA TRP A 186 9.09 3.45 -12.15
C TRP A 186 9.71 2.60 -13.26
N GLU A 187 9.19 2.62 -14.49
CA GLU A 187 9.77 1.86 -15.60
C GLU A 187 11.17 2.38 -15.95
N ARG A 188 11.41 3.70 -15.91
CA ARG A 188 12.76 4.30 -16.05
C ARG A 188 13.71 3.82 -14.95
N GLN A 189 13.24 3.81 -13.70
CA GLN A 189 14.01 3.30 -12.56
C GLN A 189 14.38 1.82 -12.77
N LEU A 190 13.40 0.99 -13.15
CA LEU A 190 13.61 -0.44 -13.36
C LEU A 190 14.59 -0.70 -14.52
N GLN A 191 14.47 0.04 -15.63
CA GLN A 191 15.41 -0.02 -16.75
C GLN A 191 16.83 0.35 -16.32
N TYR A 192 16.99 1.39 -15.49
CA TYR A 192 18.29 1.75 -14.92
C TYR A 192 18.89 0.60 -14.12
N VAL A 193 18.12 -0.03 -13.23
CA VAL A 193 18.61 -1.17 -12.43
C VAL A 193 19.01 -2.33 -13.33
N GLN A 194 18.15 -2.71 -14.28
CA GLN A 194 18.40 -3.80 -15.22
C GLN A 194 19.67 -3.57 -16.06
N LYS A 195 19.96 -2.33 -16.45
CA LYS A 195 21.14 -1.98 -17.25
C LYS A 195 22.41 -1.89 -16.42
N ASN A 196 22.38 -1.15 -15.32
CA ASN A 196 23.60 -0.81 -14.54
C ASN A 196 24.01 -1.91 -13.57
N PHE A 197 23.09 -2.83 -13.24
CA PHE A 197 23.35 -3.99 -12.43
C PHE A 197 23.11 -5.29 -13.20
N ALA A 198 23.23 -5.29 -14.53
CA ALA A 198 22.88 -6.43 -15.39
C ALA A 198 23.48 -7.78 -14.94
N ASP A 199 24.73 -7.77 -14.47
CA ASP A 199 25.44 -8.99 -14.02
C ASP A 199 24.98 -9.51 -12.65
N SER A 200 24.29 -8.68 -11.88
CA SER A 200 23.91 -8.99 -10.49
C SER A 200 22.41 -8.89 -10.22
N PHE A 201 21.63 -8.20 -11.04
CA PHE A 201 20.19 -8.04 -10.84
C PHE A 201 19.46 -9.32 -11.21
N VAL A 202 18.67 -9.87 -10.28
CA VAL A 202 18.02 -11.17 -10.47
C VAL A 202 16.50 -11.15 -10.33
N GLY A 203 15.93 -10.05 -9.82
CA GLY A 203 14.49 -9.94 -9.66
C GLY A 203 14.05 -8.68 -8.93
N TYR A 204 12.74 -8.41 -8.97
CA TYR A 204 12.14 -7.30 -8.24
C TYR A 204 10.69 -7.58 -7.84
N ALA A 205 10.18 -6.77 -6.93
CA ALA A 205 8.76 -6.55 -6.69
C ALA A 205 8.50 -5.06 -6.39
N VAL A 206 7.33 -4.56 -6.77
CA VAL A 206 6.90 -3.19 -6.46
C VAL A 206 5.41 -3.17 -6.13
N LYS A 207 5.03 -2.32 -5.19
CA LYS A 207 3.65 -1.96 -4.91
C LYS A 207 3.51 -0.44 -4.92
N PHE A 208 2.51 0.07 -5.64
CA PHE A 208 2.11 1.47 -5.54
C PHE A 208 1.13 1.66 -4.37
N GLU A 209 1.29 2.74 -3.62
CA GLU A 209 0.48 3.11 -2.46
C GLU A 209 0.14 4.59 -2.48
N HIS A 210 -0.97 4.97 -1.85
CA HIS A 210 -1.33 6.36 -1.64
C HIS A 210 -1.44 6.66 -0.14
N GLY A 211 -0.40 7.31 0.39
CA GLY A 211 -0.38 7.76 1.78
C GLY A 211 -0.98 9.16 1.91
N LYS A 212 -1.67 9.45 3.02
CA LYS A 212 -2.25 10.78 3.29
C LYS A 212 -1.21 11.91 3.16
N ASP A 213 -0.03 11.72 3.74
CA ASP A 213 1.03 12.75 3.72
C ASP A 213 2.05 12.53 2.59
N LYS A 214 2.23 11.27 2.16
CA LYS A 214 3.21 10.87 1.14
C LYS A 214 2.68 10.98 -0.29
N GLY A 215 1.36 11.11 -0.46
CA GLY A 215 0.71 10.97 -1.77
C GLY A 215 0.99 9.60 -2.39
N LEU A 216 0.96 9.56 -3.72
CA LEU A 216 1.26 8.36 -4.51
C LEU A 216 2.77 8.05 -4.48
N HIS A 217 3.14 6.85 -4.07
CA HIS A 217 4.52 6.39 -3.91
C HIS A 217 4.65 4.89 -4.20
N ALA A 218 5.87 4.39 -4.35
CA ALA A 218 6.18 3.01 -4.70
C ALA A 218 7.06 2.34 -3.65
N HIS A 219 6.57 1.26 -3.05
CA HIS A 219 7.34 0.35 -2.22
C HIS A 219 7.99 -0.72 -3.09
N SER A 220 9.32 -0.77 -3.12
CA SER A 220 10.03 -1.70 -4.00
C SER A 220 11.05 -2.56 -3.28
N VAL A 221 11.20 -3.80 -3.76
CA VAL A 221 12.24 -4.73 -3.33
C VAL A 221 12.97 -5.22 -4.56
N PHE A 222 14.29 -5.08 -4.56
CA PHE A 222 15.19 -5.58 -5.58
C PHE A 222 16.00 -6.75 -5.02
N PHE A 223 16.23 -7.74 -5.87
CA PHE A 223 17.01 -8.93 -5.56
C PHE A 223 18.28 -8.92 -6.41
N PHE A 224 19.43 -9.15 -5.77
CA PHE A 224 20.72 -9.24 -6.45
C PHE A 224 21.49 -10.52 -6.07
N ASP A 225 22.34 -11.01 -6.99
CA ASP A 225 23.35 -12.01 -6.70
C ASP A 225 24.46 -11.39 -5.84
N GLY A 226 24.44 -11.70 -4.54
CA GLY A 226 25.40 -11.18 -3.58
C GLY A 226 26.81 -11.78 -3.71
N ASN A 227 27.06 -12.70 -4.65
CA ASN A 227 28.42 -13.06 -5.04
C ASN A 227 29.06 -12.01 -5.95
N VAL A 228 28.25 -11.27 -6.70
CA VAL A 228 28.70 -10.23 -7.65
C VAL A 228 28.74 -8.86 -6.97
N VAL A 229 27.74 -8.56 -6.13
CA VAL A 229 27.64 -7.28 -5.43
C VAL A 229 27.68 -7.43 -3.91
N CYS A 230 28.10 -6.35 -3.25
CA CYS A 230 28.12 -6.22 -1.79
C CYS A 230 27.56 -4.85 -1.36
N ASN A 231 27.44 -4.64 -0.05
CA ASN A 231 27.00 -3.38 0.55
C ASN A 231 25.61 -2.92 0.08
N ASP A 232 24.59 -3.63 0.57
CA ASP A 232 23.19 -3.41 0.23
C ASP A 232 22.69 -2.01 0.62
N ALA A 233 23.22 -1.41 1.69
CA ALA A 233 22.90 -0.03 2.08
C ALA A 233 23.39 0.98 1.02
N LYS A 234 24.61 0.79 0.50
CA LYS A 234 25.15 1.63 -0.58
C LYS A 234 24.35 1.47 -1.87
N ILE A 235 23.94 0.25 -2.22
CA ILE A 235 23.09 0.02 -3.39
C ILE A 235 21.74 0.71 -3.21
N GLY A 236 21.09 0.55 -2.05
CA GLY A 236 19.83 1.24 -1.76
C GLY A 236 19.94 2.76 -1.90
N ARG A 237 21.07 3.35 -1.48
CA ARG A 237 21.35 4.78 -1.66
C ARG A 237 21.51 5.15 -3.13
N ILE A 238 22.31 4.40 -3.90
CA ILE A 238 22.49 4.65 -5.35
C ILE A 238 21.15 4.62 -6.08
N LEU A 239 20.30 3.63 -5.79
CA LEU A 239 18.98 3.53 -6.40
C LEU A 239 18.07 4.71 -6.01
N GLY A 240 18.12 5.12 -4.75
CA GLY A 240 17.39 6.28 -4.22
C GLY A 240 17.80 7.61 -4.83
N GLU A 241 19.11 7.89 -4.86
CA GLU A 241 19.68 9.10 -5.47
C GLU A 241 19.38 9.15 -6.98
N TYR A 242 19.37 8.01 -7.68
CA TYR A 242 18.99 7.96 -9.08
C TYR A 242 17.51 8.32 -9.29
N TRP A 243 16.62 7.82 -8.43
CA TRP A 243 15.20 8.19 -8.45
C TRP A 243 15.02 9.70 -8.27
N GLU A 244 15.66 10.24 -7.23
CA GLU A 244 15.56 11.63 -6.82
C GLU A 244 16.06 12.59 -7.90
N HIS A 245 17.28 12.39 -8.40
CA HIS A 245 17.93 13.38 -9.26
C HIS A 245 17.67 13.16 -10.76
N LEU A 246 17.51 11.91 -11.20
CA LEU A 246 17.51 11.59 -12.64
C LEU A 246 16.19 11.05 -13.17
N VAL A 247 15.47 10.23 -12.39
CA VAL A 247 14.15 9.72 -12.84
C VAL A 247 13.09 10.81 -12.76
N THR A 248 13.08 11.52 -11.64
CA THR A 248 12.03 12.48 -11.29
C THR A 248 12.45 13.93 -11.45
N ASP A 249 13.65 14.21 -11.96
CA ASP A 249 14.16 15.57 -12.22
C ASP A 249 14.17 16.43 -10.94
N ASP A 250 14.75 15.92 -9.84
CA ASP A 250 14.81 16.54 -8.50
C ASP A 250 13.44 16.73 -7.81
N LEU A 251 12.36 16.14 -8.34
CA LEU A 251 11.02 16.15 -7.72
C LEU A 251 10.78 14.99 -6.75
N GLY A 252 11.67 14.00 -6.77
CA GLY A 252 11.55 12.76 -6.03
C GLY A 252 12.05 12.86 -4.59
N LEU A 253 11.72 11.84 -3.83
CA LEU A 253 12.35 11.50 -2.55
C LEU A 253 12.47 9.98 -2.47
N HIS A 254 13.39 9.52 -1.63
CA HIS A 254 13.55 8.10 -1.39
C HIS A 254 13.72 7.79 0.10
N PHE A 255 13.40 6.55 0.47
CA PHE A 255 13.73 5.99 1.78
C PHE A 255 14.47 4.67 1.59
N ASN A 256 15.73 4.66 1.99
CA ASN A 256 16.57 3.47 1.95
C ASN A 256 16.32 2.60 3.20
N CYS A 257 15.61 1.49 3.05
CA CYS A 257 15.34 0.59 4.17
C CYS A 257 16.58 -0.23 4.57
N ASN A 258 17.65 -0.22 3.79
CA ASN A 258 18.83 -1.02 4.05
C ASN A 258 19.87 -0.35 4.97
N THR A 259 19.58 0.84 5.52
CA THR A 259 20.45 1.50 6.50
C THR A 259 20.61 0.64 7.77
N SER A 260 21.75 0.78 8.45
CA SER A 260 22.03 0.08 9.71
C SER A 260 20.94 0.33 10.74
N ASP A 261 20.55 1.59 10.89
CA ASP A 261 19.62 2.04 11.93
C ASP A 261 18.22 1.51 11.67
N HIS A 262 17.79 1.51 10.39
CA HIS A 262 16.49 0.93 10.04
C HIS A 262 16.48 -0.57 10.29
N LYS A 263 17.51 -1.31 9.84
CA LYS A 263 17.58 -2.76 10.07
C LYS A 263 17.60 -3.12 11.56
N ALA A 264 18.31 -2.34 12.38
CA ALA A 264 18.36 -2.53 13.83
C ALA A 264 16.99 -2.30 14.51
N SER A 265 16.13 -1.48 13.89
CA SER A 265 14.75 -1.24 14.38
C SER A 265 13.77 -2.37 14.04
N LEU A 266 14.12 -3.27 13.11
CA LEU A 266 13.24 -4.37 12.70
C LEU A 266 13.34 -5.54 13.69
N LEU A 267 12.20 -6.00 14.20
CA LEU A 267 12.13 -7.21 15.03
C LEU A 267 12.71 -8.44 14.29
N VAL A 268 12.45 -8.51 12.98
CA VAL A 268 12.99 -9.53 12.08
C VAL A 268 13.47 -8.85 10.80
N CYS A 269 14.77 -8.91 10.54
CA CYS A 269 15.38 -8.26 9.38
C CYS A 269 15.38 -9.17 8.15
N GLY A 270 14.50 -8.87 7.18
CA GLY A 270 14.47 -9.50 5.85
C GLY A 270 15.34 -8.81 4.81
N LEU A 271 16.21 -7.88 5.22
CA LEU A 271 17.00 -7.02 4.35
C LEU A 271 18.49 -7.33 4.45
N GLY A 272 19.21 -7.12 3.35
CA GLY A 272 20.64 -7.37 3.26
C GLY A 272 20.96 -8.70 2.61
N THR A 273 22.11 -9.28 2.96
CA THR A 273 22.67 -10.41 2.22
C THR A 273 22.55 -11.71 2.98
N PHE A 274 21.93 -12.71 2.34
CA PHE A 274 21.65 -14.02 2.92
C PHE A 274 22.47 -15.10 2.21
N THR A 275 23.32 -15.82 2.95
CA THR A 275 24.18 -16.89 2.43
C THR A 275 23.54 -18.27 2.60
N GLY A 276 22.70 -18.45 3.62
CA GLY A 276 21.97 -19.69 3.90
C GLY A 276 20.46 -19.54 3.73
N ARG A 277 19.70 -20.64 3.90
CA ARG A 277 18.22 -20.60 3.98
C ARG A 277 17.78 -20.39 5.43
N GLU A 278 18.44 -19.45 6.09
CA GLU A 278 18.29 -19.13 7.50
C GLU A 278 16.89 -18.62 7.82
N GLN A 279 16.48 -18.81 9.08
CA GLN A 279 15.15 -18.45 9.56
C GLN A 279 14.87 -16.94 9.37
N ALA A 280 15.90 -16.11 9.55
CA ALA A 280 15.81 -14.66 9.34
C ALA A 280 15.37 -14.29 7.91
N PHE A 281 15.87 -14.98 6.87
CA PHE A 281 15.42 -14.75 5.50
C PHE A 281 13.95 -15.11 5.33
N ARG A 282 13.52 -16.26 5.84
CA ARG A 282 12.15 -16.76 5.68
C ARG A 282 11.15 -15.82 6.34
N ASP A 283 11.36 -15.53 7.61
CA ASP A 283 10.43 -14.70 8.39
C ASP A 283 10.46 -13.25 7.91
N GLY A 284 11.65 -12.72 7.63
CA GLY A 284 11.81 -11.37 7.10
C GLY A 284 11.18 -11.20 5.72
N MET A 285 11.38 -12.16 4.81
CA MET A 285 10.76 -12.13 3.49
C MET A 285 9.24 -12.34 3.55
N TRP A 286 8.74 -13.14 4.50
CA TRP A 286 7.31 -13.26 4.74
C TRP A 286 6.70 -11.91 5.16
N ILE A 287 7.34 -11.21 6.10
CA ILE A 287 6.91 -9.88 6.57
C ILE A 287 6.91 -8.87 5.41
N ILE A 288 7.97 -8.85 4.60
CA ILE A 288 8.07 -7.98 3.42
C ILE A 288 6.97 -8.31 2.42
N ALA A 289 6.75 -9.59 2.12
CA ALA A 289 5.73 -10.03 1.18
C ALA A 289 4.31 -9.69 1.68
N ASP A 290 4.04 -9.86 2.97
CA ASP A 290 2.75 -9.52 3.57
C ASP A 290 2.50 -8.02 3.48
N TYR A 291 3.51 -7.21 3.82
CA TYR A 291 3.45 -5.75 3.69
C TYR A 291 3.15 -5.30 2.25
N LEU A 292 3.96 -5.74 1.28
CA LEU A 292 3.80 -5.37 -0.14
C LEU A 292 2.54 -5.95 -0.79
N SER A 293 1.84 -6.89 -0.14
CA SER A 293 0.61 -7.46 -0.67
C SER A 293 -0.67 -6.74 -0.22
N LYS A 294 -0.57 -5.89 0.81
CA LYS A 294 -1.74 -5.21 1.39
C LYS A 294 -2.54 -4.47 0.29
N PRO A 295 -3.88 -4.52 0.30
CA PRO A 295 -4.66 -3.76 -0.67
C PRO A 295 -4.50 -2.26 -0.41
N ASP A 296 -4.53 -1.46 -1.47
CA ASP A 296 -4.69 -0.01 -1.38
C ASP A 296 -5.91 0.39 -2.22
N ALA A 297 -6.96 0.83 -1.54
CA ALA A 297 -8.20 1.23 -2.20
C ALA A 297 -8.07 2.59 -2.90
N MET A 298 -7.21 3.48 -2.40
CA MET A 298 -7.02 4.82 -2.99
C MET A 298 -6.30 4.75 -4.32
N VAL A 299 -5.25 3.92 -4.41
CA VAL A 299 -4.53 3.77 -5.69
C VAL A 299 -5.45 3.24 -6.79
N ARG A 300 -6.41 2.36 -6.48
CA ARG A 300 -7.39 1.88 -7.47
C ARG A 300 -8.31 2.98 -7.99
N LEU A 301 -8.60 4.00 -7.17
CA LEU A 301 -9.44 5.12 -7.56
C LEU A 301 -8.65 6.21 -8.29
N LEU A 302 -7.38 6.41 -7.91
CA LEU A 302 -6.46 7.36 -8.54
C LEU A 302 -5.97 6.88 -9.90
N LEU A 303 -5.83 5.57 -10.07
CA LEU A 303 -5.28 4.96 -11.28
C LEU A 303 -6.28 3.96 -11.90
N PRO A 304 -7.50 4.39 -12.29
CA PRO A 304 -8.58 3.49 -12.71
C PRO A 304 -8.26 2.75 -14.02
N GLU A 305 -7.50 3.36 -14.93
CA GLU A 305 -7.08 2.75 -16.20
C GLU A 305 -5.92 1.77 -16.05
N ARG A 306 -5.29 1.69 -14.87
CA ARG A 306 -4.02 0.98 -14.68
C ARG A 306 -4.25 -0.32 -13.89
N THR A 307 -3.78 -1.42 -14.47
CA THR A 307 -4.31 -2.76 -14.16
C THR A 307 -3.65 -3.44 -12.95
N LYS A 308 -2.44 -3.03 -12.53
CA LYS A 308 -1.65 -3.73 -11.50
C LYS A 308 -0.90 -2.80 -10.54
N ILE A 309 -1.48 -2.63 -9.35
CA ILE A 309 -0.89 -1.93 -8.19
C ILE A 309 0.32 -2.67 -7.64
N PHE A 310 0.27 -4.00 -7.63
CA PHE A 310 1.37 -4.88 -7.23
C PHE A 310 1.94 -5.56 -8.46
N ARG A 311 3.26 -5.51 -8.62
CA ARG A 311 4.01 -6.11 -9.73
C ARG A 311 5.24 -6.84 -9.18
N ARG A 312 5.66 -7.91 -9.85
CA ARG A 312 6.93 -8.58 -9.58
C ARG A 312 7.52 -9.14 -10.86
N GLY A 313 8.82 -9.39 -10.83
CA GLY A 313 9.50 -10.14 -11.87
C GLY A 313 9.01 -11.60 -11.95
N TYR A 314 9.47 -12.28 -12.99
CA TYR A 314 9.30 -13.71 -13.20
C TYR A 314 10.66 -14.35 -13.34
N LEU A 315 10.77 -15.64 -13.00
CA LEU A 315 11.99 -16.39 -13.27
C LEU A 315 12.16 -16.50 -14.78
N ASN A 316 13.31 -16.06 -15.30
CA ASN A 316 13.66 -16.28 -16.71
C ASN A 316 13.97 -17.78 -16.97
N TYR A 317 14.10 -18.15 -18.24
CA TYR A 317 14.37 -19.52 -18.65
C TYR A 317 15.57 -20.15 -17.92
N TRP A 318 16.69 -19.42 -17.80
CA TRP A 318 17.89 -19.90 -17.14
C TRP A 318 17.73 -20.05 -15.63
N GLN A 319 16.97 -19.15 -14.99
CA GLN A 319 16.62 -19.25 -13.58
C GLN A 319 15.74 -20.47 -13.30
N GLN A 320 14.75 -20.74 -14.15
CA GLN A 320 13.91 -21.93 -14.05
C GLN A 320 14.73 -23.22 -14.19
N LEU A 321 15.61 -23.31 -15.19
CA LEU A 321 16.52 -24.45 -15.34
C LEU A 321 17.42 -24.68 -14.11
N LYS A 322 18.03 -23.60 -13.59
CA LYS A 322 18.87 -23.68 -12.37
C LYS A 322 18.07 -24.16 -11.16
N LEU A 323 16.82 -23.70 -11.01
CA LEU A 323 15.94 -24.12 -9.93
C LEU A 323 15.63 -25.61 -10.03
N THR A 324 15.19 -26.08 -11.21
CA THR A 324 14.88 -27.50 -11.44
C THR A 324 16.08 -28.38 -11.14
N ASN A 325 17.28 -28.04 -11.63
CA ASN A 325 18.50 -28.80 -11.38
C ASN A 325 18.85 -28.87 -9.89
N ARG A 326 18.68 -27.79 -9.14
CA ARG A 326 18.97 -27.76 -7.69
C ARG A 326 17.93 -28.51 -6.85
N LEU A 327 16.68 -28.57 -7.30
CA LEU A 327 15.64 -29.34 -6.62
C LEU A 327 15.73 -30.83 -6.94
N ALA A 328 16.25 -31.20 -8.12
CA ALA A 328 16.44 -32.58 -8.54
C ALA A 328 17.67 -33.27 -7.94
N MET A 329 18.63 -32.52 -7.38
CA MET A 329 19.81 -33.10 -6.71
C MET A 329 19.42 -33.65 -5.33
N PRO A 330 19.51 -34.97 -5.08
CA PRO A 330 19.32 -35.53 -3.74
C PRO A 330 20.41 -34.99 -2.79
N CYS A 331 20.03 -34.71 -1.55
CA CYS A 331 20.94 -34.24 -0.51
C CYS A 331 21.97 -35.34 -0.19
N THR A 332 23.11 -35.37 -0.87
CA THR A 332 24.21 -36.26 -0.52
C THR A 332 25.06 -35.63 0.59
N ALA A 333 24.67 -35.88 1.83
CA ALA A 333 25.55 -35.94 2.99
C ALA A 333 25.33 -37.34 3.56
N SER A 334 26.30 -38.24 3.67
CA SER A 334 27.63 -38.12 4.28
C SER A 334 28.58 -39.17 3.70
N VAL A 335 29.80 -38.75 3.31
CA VAL A 335 30.92 -39.68 3.16
C VAL A 335 31.48 -39.90 4.55
N GLU A 336 31.15 -41.04 5.18
CA GLU A 336 31.88 -41.51 6.35
C GLU A 336 33.28 -41.93 5.89
N PHE A 337 34.29 -41.13 6.27
CA PHE A 337 35.67 -41.60 6.27
C PHE A 337 35.80 -42.59 7.43
N THR A 338 35.70 -43.88 7.12
CA THR A 338 36.21 -44.93 7.99
C THR A 338 37.72 -44.91 7.87
N THR A 339 38.39 -44.35 8.88
CA THR A 339 39.83 -44.49 9.08
C THR A 339 40.14 -45.94 9.44
N LEU A 340 40.90 -46.62 8.57
CA LEU A 340 41.62 -47.84 8.90
C LEU A 340 43.06 -47.46 9.30
N SER A 341 43.35 -47.55 10.60
CA SER A 341 44.62 -48.05 11.16
C SER A 341 44.50 -48.17 12.67
#